data_AF-X0WUS5-F1
#
_entry.id   AF-X0WUS5-F1
#
_cell.length_a   1.000
_cell.length_b   1.000
_cell.length_c   1.000
_cell.angle_alpha   90.00
_cell.angle_beta   90.00
_cell.angle_gamma   90.00
#
_symmetry.space_group_name_H-M   'P 1'
#
loop_
_entity.id
_entity.type
_entity.pdbx_description
1 polymer ?
#
loop_
_entity_poly.entity_id
_entity_poly.type
_entity_poly.pdbx_seq_one_letter_code
_entity_poly.pdbx_strand_id
1 'polypeptide(L)' 'YQAAQAWAAINDRDYVLPDDVKRLAPHVLAHRLMISPQAQLRGRKIEELITDIVGGVPVPVED' A
#
# COMPACT_ATOMS: atom_id res chain seq x y z
N TYR A 1 -2.71 1.90 -10.30
CA TYR A 1 -3.08 3.27 -9.89
C TYR A 1 -4.59 3.54 -9.93
N GLN A 2 -5.40 2.78 -10.68
CA GLN A 2 -6.86 2.96 -10.75
C GLN A 2 -7.57 3.02 -9.38
N ALA A 3 -7.23 2.14 -8.44
CA ALA A 3 -7.81 2.17 -7.09
C ALA A 3 -7.50 3.49 -6.35
N ALA A 4 -6.29 4.03 -6.49
CA ALA A 4 -5.89 5.30 -5.87
C ALA A 4 -6.59 6.50 -6.53
N GLN A 5 -6.77 6.47 -7.84
CA GLN A 5 -7.58 7.48 -8.55
C GLN A 5 -9.04 7.46 -8.10
N ALA A 6 -9.63 6.27 -7.98
CA ALA A 6 -10.99 6.13 -7.48
C ALA A 6 -11.11 6.63 -6.04
N TRP A 7 -10.12 6.34 -5.18
CA TRP A 7 -10.09 6.86 -3.82
C TRP A 7 -9.96 8.38 -3.78
N ALA A 8 -9.09 8.98 -4.60
CA ALA A 8 -8.99 10.43 -4.72
C ALA A 8 -10.31 11.06 -5.18
N ALA A 9 -10.95 10.49 -6.21
CA ALA A 9 -12.23 10.98 -6.74
C ALA A 9 -13.37 10.90 -5.70
N ILE A 10 -13.45 9.83 -4.92
CA ILE A 10 -14.44 9.70 -3.83
C ILE A 10 -14.19 10.73 -2.72
N ASN A 11 -12.95 11.18 -2.54
CA ASN A 11 -12.56 12.21 -1.59
C ASN A 11 -12.51 13.63 -2.21
N ASP A 12 -13.22 13.85 -3.33
CA ASP A 12 -13.33 15.16 -3.99
C ASP A 12 -11.97 15.76 -4.41
N ARG A 13 -11.03 14.90 -4.83
CA ARG A 13 -9.70 15.30 -5.32
C ARG A 13 -9.48 14.79 -6.75
N ASP A 14 -9.03 15.69 -7.62
CA ASP A 14 -8.72 15.39 -9.02
C ASP A 14 -7.35 14.73 -9.22
N TYR A 15 -6.55 14.60 -8.16
CA TYR A 15 -5.21 14.03 -8.20
C TYR A 15 -4.94 13.10 -7.03
N VAL A 16 -4.08 12.12 -7.28
CA VAL A 16 -3.67 11.11 -6.32
C VAL A 16 -2.59 11.69 -5.40
N LEU A 17 -2.75 11.49 -4.10
CA LEU A 17 -1.72 11.76 -3.11
C LEU A 17 -0.91 10.48 -2.84
N PRO A 18 0.36 10.60 -2.41
CA PRO A 18 1.16 9.46 -1.97
C PRO A 18 0.43 8.59 -0.94
N ASP A 19 -0.29 9.21 0.00
CA ASP A 19 -1.05 8.52 1.04
C ASP A 19 -2.19 7.65 0.50
N ASP A 20 -2.79 8.00 -0.64
CA ASP A 20 -3.81 7.16 -1.29
C ASP A 20 -3.21 5.83 -1.76
N VAL A 21 -1.99 5.91 -2.31
CA VAL A 21 -1.25 4.73 -2.75
C VAL A 21 -0.88 3.88 -1.54
N LYS A 22 -0.31 4.50 -0.49
CA LYS A 22 0.09 3.80 0.74
C LYS A 22 -1.11 3.12 1.40
N ARG A 23 -2.27 3.80 1.44
CA ARG A 23 -3.51 3.28 2.03
C ARG A 23 -4.06 2.06 1.29
N LEU A 24 -4.03 2.06 -0.03
CA LEU A 24 -4.63 0.98 -0.83
C LEU A 24 -3.68 -0.18 -1.10
N ALA A 25 -2.37 0.01 -0.92
CA ALA A 25 -1.35 -1.00 -1.12
C ALA A 25 -1.69 -2.36 -0.44
N PRO A 26 -2.02 -2.45 0.86
CA PRO A 26 -2.32 -3.73 1.50
C PRO A 26 -3.53 -4.43 0.85
N HIS A 27 -4.56 -3.69 0.44
CA HIS A 27 -5.76 -4.26 -0.17
C HIS A 27 -5.54 -4.76 -1.61
N VAL A 28 -4.65 -4.11 -2.36
CA VAL A 28 -4.39 -4.44 -3.77
C VAL A 28 -3.28 -5.48 -3.94
N LEU A 29 -2.29 -5.49 -3.04
CA LEU A 29 -1.09 -6.30 -3.16
C LEU A 29 -1.11 -7.59 -2.33
N ALA A 30 -1.98 -7.71 -1.31
CA ALA A 30 -2.01 -8.88 -0.42
C ALA A 30 -2.01 -10.21 -1.17
N HIS A 31 -2.90 -10.38 -2.14
CA HIS A 31 -3.02 -11.61 -2.92
C HIS A 31 -1.95 -11.78 -4.02
N ARG A 32 -1.06 -10.80 -4.19
CA ARG A 32 0.00 -10.80 -5.23
C ARG A 32 1.36 -11.17 -4.67
N LEU A 33 1.48 -11.33 -3.36
CA LEU A 33 2.73 -11.66 -2.68
C LEU A 33 2.73 -13.11 -2.25
N MET A 34 3.88 -13.78 -2.44
CA MET A 34 4.15 -15.07 -1.83
C MET A 34 4.98 -14.88 -0.57
N ILE A 35 4.47 -15.35 0.55
CA ILE A 35 5.17 -15.34 1.84
C ILE A 35 5.97 -16.64 1.98
N SER A 36 7.19 -16.54 2.50
CA SER A 36 7.95 -17.74 2.84
C SER A 36 7.33 -18.44 4.06
N PRO A 37 7.40 -19.78 4.15
CA PRO A 37 6.85 -20.51 5.29
C PRO A 37 7.37 -20.00 6.64
N GLN A 38 8.64 -19.60 6.72
CA GLN A 38 9.26 -19.05 7.93
C GLN A 38 8.64 -17.71 8.35
N ALA A 39 8.21 -16.88 7.40
CA ALA A 39 7.51 -15.64 7.70
C ALA A 39 6.06 -15.91 8.14
N GLN A 40 5.39 -16.92 7.57
CA GLN A 40 4.05 -17.32 7.97
C GLN A 40 4.01 -17.89 9.40
N LEU A 41 5.02 -18.68 9.78
CA LEU A 41 5.18 -19.21 11.14
C LEU A 41 5.36 -18.12 12.21
N ARG A 42 5.84 -16.93 11.84
CA ARG A 42 5.96 -15.78 12.75
C ARG A 42 4.64 -15.04 12.96
N GLY A 43 3.53 -15.50 12.36
CA GLY A 43 2.19 -14.97 12.59
C GLY A 43 1.91 -13.59 12.02
N ARG A 44 2.83 -13.03 11.21
CA ARG A 44 2.66 -11.73 10.55
C ARG A 44 1.67 -11.85 9.41
N LYS A 45 0.71 -10.94 9.35
CA LYS A 45 -0.24 -10.87 8.23
C LYS A 45 0.42 -10.22 7.01
N ILE A 46 -0.01 -10.61 5.81
CA ILE A 46 0.58 -10.10 4.57
C ILE A 46 0.32 -8.61 4.38
N GLU A 47 -0.83 -8.13 4.88
CA GLU A 47 -1.25 -6.74 4.87
C GLU A 47 -0.34 -5.87 5.77
N GLU A 48 0.06 -6.39 6.93
CA GLU A 48 1.00 -5.72 7.84
C GLU A 48 2.37 -5.57 7.18
N LEU A 49 2.86 -6.64 6.53
CA LEU A 49 4.12 -6.60 5.81
C LEU A 49 4.09 -5.58 4.66
N ILE A 50 3.02 -5.54 3.88
CA ILE A 50 2.86 -4.55 2.80
C ILE A 50 2.86 -3.13 3.36
N THR A 51 2.13 -2.91 4.44
CA THR A 51 2.05 -1.60 5.10
C THR A 51 3.43 -1.13 5.55
N ASP A 52 4.21 -2.00 6.20
CA ASP A 52 5.57 -1.67 6.65
C ASP A 52 6.51 -1.37 5.46
N ILE A 53 6.49 -2.22 4.43
CA ILE A 53 7.35 -2.08 3.25
C ILE A 53 7.07 -0.75 2.54
N VAL A 54 5.80 -0.45 2.26
CA VAL A 54 5.42 0.77 1.55
C VAL A 54 5.58 2.01 2.45
N GLY A 55 5.40 1.86 3.76
CA GLY A 55 5.68 2.89 4.75
C GLY A 55 7.14 3.34 4.76
N GLY A 56 8.07 2.39 4.55
CA GLY A 56 9.51 2.66 4.46
C GLY A 56 9.97 3.35 3.18
N VAL A 57 9.11 3.49 2.16
CA VAL A 57 9.43 4.24 0.95
C VAL A 57 9.22 5.75 1.20
N PRO A 58 10.27 6.58 1.07
CA PRO A 58 10.13 8.02 1.26
C PRO A 58 9.18 8.62 0.22
N VAL A 59 8.38 9.59 0.65
CA VAL A 59 7.54 10.36 -0.26
C VAL A 59 8.42 11.39 -0.97
N PRO A 60 8.34 11.54 -2.30
CA PRO A 60 9.06 12.59 -2.99
C PRO A 60 8.64 13.96 -2.44
N VAL A 61 9.62 14.75 -2.03
CA VAL A 61 9.47 16.18 -1.75
C VAL A 61 10.05 16.95 -2.95
N GLU A 62 9.47 18.08 -3.30
CA GLU A 62 10.09 18.98 -4.29
C GLU A 62 11.45 19.46 -3.73
N ASP A 63 12.46 19.54 -4.59
CA ASP A 63 13.77 20.12 -4.25
C ASP A 63 13.68 21.64 -4.01
#